data_AF-R6CLJ5-F1
#
_entry.id   AF-R6CLJ5-F1
#
_cell.length_a   1.000
_cell.length_b   1.000
_cell.length_c   1.000
_cell.angle_alpha   90.00
_cell.angle_beta   90.00
_cell.angle_gamma   90.00
#
_symmetry.space_group_name_H-M   'P 1'
#
loop_
_entity.id
_entity.type
_entity.pdbx_description
1 polymer ?
#
loop_
_entity_poly.entity_id
_entity_poly.type
_entity_poly.pdbx_seq_one_letter_code
_entity_poly.pdbx_strand_id
1 'polypeptide(L)'
;MGLLEFNKLPINTLVGADWKTFKQITAGRDIDPAYKGKYRLTKAVCRLLATLKPLQDRRFEKLLADKPLEHDPVFILGHWRSGTTFMHNVFSCDKHFGYNTTYQTVFPHLMMWGQPFFKKNMSWLMPDKRPTDNMELAVDLPQEEEFALANMMPYTYYNFWFLPKYMQEYADKYLLFDDITPEELKVFEETFTKLIKISLWNTHGTQFLSKNPPHTGRVKELVKMFPNAKFIYLMRNPYTVFESTRSFFTNTIQPLKLEDISNEQLVENILSVYAKLYHKYEADKQFIPEGNLVEVRFEDYEKNAFDMTQEIYQKLSLPGFDEAKADIEAYVNKKKGYKKNKYQYKTETVELVEKNWSFALDQWGYKL
;
A
#
# COMPACT_ATOMS: atom_id res chain seq x y z
N MET A 1 13.29 17.56 9.64
CA MET A 1 14.26 16.71 10.34
C MET A 1 13.60 16.15 11.59
N GLY A 2 13.00 14.96 11.45
CA GLY A 2 12.51 14.19 12.59
C GLY A 2 13.64 13.83 13.55
N LEU A 3 13.32 13.74 14.84
CA LEU A 3 14.28 13.45 15.91
C LEU A 3 14.84 12.03 15.92
N LEU A 4 14.16 11.10 15.25
CA LEU A 4 14.50 9.69 15.28
C LEU A 4 15.01 9.24 13.91
N GLU A 5 16.13 8.53 13.91
CA GLU A 5 16.51 7.69 12.78
C GLU A 5 15.42 6.62 12.59
N PHE A 6 15.01 6.39 11.34
CA PHE A 6 13.96 5.41 11.01
C PHE A 6 14.22 4.05 11.66
N ASN A 7 15.49 3.63 11.73
CA ASN A 7 15.94 2.35 12.26
C ASN A 7 15.85 2.23 13.79
N LYS A 8 15.59 3.33 14.51
CA LYS A 8 15.56 3.39 15.98
C LYS A 8 14.18 3.73 16.54
N LEU A 9 13.11 3.57 15.75
CA LEU A 9 11.76 3.80 16.23
C LEU A 9 11.45 2.89 17.44
N PRO A 10 11.09 3.47 18.61
CA PRO A 10 10.85 2.71 19.83
C PRO A 10 9.49 1.99 19.82
N ILE A 11 8.64 2.32 18.84
CA ILE A 11 7.29 1.78 18.64
C ILE A 11 7.13 1.24 17.22
N ASN A 12 6.22 0.28 17.08
CA ASN A 12 5.75 -0.28 15.82
C ASN A 12 4.45 0.44 15.39
N THR A 13 4.14 0.45 14.08
CA THR A 13 2.96 1.15 13.52
C THR A 13 1.60 0.58 13.94
N LEU A 14 1.54 -0.62 14.54
CA LEU A 14 0.39 -1.16 15.27
C LEU A 14 -0.05 -0.29 16.46
N VAL A 15 0.74 0.73 16.82
CA VAL A 15 0.37 1.72 17.82
C VAL A 15 -0.98 2.38 17.53
N GLY A 16 -1.37 2.51 16.26
CA GLY A 16 -2.64 3.09 15.86
C GLY A 16 -3.79 2.11 15.73
N ALA A 17 -3.58 0.83 16.03
CA ALA A 17 -4.62 -0.17 15.93
C ALA A 17 -5.69 0.05 17.00
N ASP A 18 -6.92 -0.39 16.73
CA ASP A 18 -7.89 -0.58 17.80
C ASP A 18 -7.51 -1.81 18.66
N TRP A 19 -8.02 -1.85 19.89
CA TRP A 19 -7.62 -2.88 20.84
C TRP A 19 -8.04 -4.30 20.45
N LYS A 20 -9.14 -4.46 19.71
CA LYS A 20 -9.58 -5.79 19.24
C LYS A 20 -8.62 -6.28 18.16
N THR A 21 -8.33 -5.43 17.17
CA THR A 21 -7.40 -5.71 16.07
C THR A 21 -6.01 -6.02 16.59
N PHE A 22 -5.45 -5.19 17.49
CA PHE A 22 -4.13 -5.43 18.08
C PHE A 22 -4.04 -6.80 18.77
N LYS A 23 -5.05 -7.16 19.57
CA LYS A 23 -5.10 -8.45 20.26
C LYS A 23 -5.19 -9.62 19.27
N GLN A 24 -6.02 -9.51 18.24
CA GLN A 24 -6.19 -10.58 17.24
C GLN A 24 -4.93 -10.79 16.41
N ILE A 25 -4.27 -9.72 15.97
CA ILE A 25 -3.01 -9.80 15.21
C ILE A 25 -1.91 -10.47 16.04
N THR A 26 -1.85 -10.17 17.34
CA THR A 26 -0.75 -10.63 18.22
C THR A 26 -1.08 -11.90 19.02
N ALA A 27 -2.30 -12.42 18.93
CA ALA A 27 -2.71 -13.62 19.65
C ALA A 27 -2.01 -14.86 19.07
N GLY A 28 -1.35 -15.63 19.94
CA GLY A 28 -0.65 -16.86 19.54
C GLY A 28 0.58 -16.63 18.65
N ARG A 29 1.08 -15.39 18.55
CA ARG A 29 2.25 -15.04 17.74
C ARG A 29 3.48 -14.90 18.62
N ASP A 30 4.62 -15.34 18.08
CA ASP A 30 5.90 -15.19 18.74
C ASP A 30 6.46 -13.78 18.58
N ILE A 31 7.05 -13.26 19.65
CA ILE A 31 7.75 -11.98 19.67
C ILE A 31 9.17 -12.26 20.15
N ASP A 32 10.15 -12.08 19.27
CA ASP A 32 11.53 -12.43 19.60
C ASP A 32 12.04 -11.55 20.76
N PRO A 33 12.96 -12.07 21.62
CA PRO A 33 13.41 -11.37 22.82
C PRO A 33 13.86 -9.93 22.59
N ALA A 34 14.53 -9.66 21.46
CA ALA A 34 15.02 -8.34 21.08
C ALA A 34 13.90 -7.29 20.89
N TYR A 35 12.68 -7.71 20.54
CA TYR A 35 11.57 -6.80 20.24
C TYR A 35 10.56 -6.69 21.38
N LYS A 36 10.73 -7.41 22.50
CA LYS A 36 9.79 -7.38 23.63
C LYS A 36 9.58 -5.99 24.21
N GLY A 37 10.63 -5.16 24.28
CA GLY A 37 10.53 -3.77 24.72
C GLY A 37 9.65 -2.93 23.79
N LYS A 38 9.95 -2.97 22.48
CA LYS A 38 9.16 -2.31 21.42
C LYS A 38 7.70 -2.77 21.44
N TYR A 39 7.46 -4.07 21.54
CA TYR A 39 6.11 -4.64 21.62
C TYR A 39 5.34 -4.12 22.84
N ARG A 40 5.95 -4.14 24.04
CA ARG A 40 5.30 -3.66 25.27
C ARG A 40 4.95 -2.18 25.19
N LEU A 41 5.85 -1.35 24.66
CA LEU A 41 5.58 0.08 24.48
C LEU A 41 4.47 0.31 23.45
N THR A 42 4.54 -0.37 22.30
CA THR A 42 3.50 -0.30 21.25
C THR A 42 2.14 -0.70 21.81
N LYS A 43 2.07 -1.80 22.58
CA LYS A 43 0.86 -2.28 23.24
C LYS A 43 0.30 -1.26 24.23
N ALA A 44 1.15 -0.64 25.04
CA ALA A 44 0.74 0.35 26.03
C ALA A 44 0.14 1.60 25.35
N VAL A 45 0.82 2.13 24.32
CA VAL A 45 0.35 3.30 23.57
C VAL A 45 -0.91 2.97 22.76
N CYS A 46 -0.97 1.82 22.09
CA CYS A 46 -2.18 1.35 21.40
C CYS A 46 -3.38 1.28 22.34
N ARG A 47 -3.21 0.71 23.54
CA ARG A 47 -4.29 0.64 24.53
C ARG A 47 -4.79 2.02 24.95
N LEU A 48 -3.90 3.00 25.09
CA LEU A 48 -4.27 4.39 25.39
C LEU A 48 -5.04 5.01 24.22
N LEU A 49 -4.49 4.94 23.00
CA LEU A 49 -5.11 5.56 21.81
C LEU A 49 -6.44 4.90 21.43
N ALA A 50 -6.60 3.59 21.65
CA ALA A 50 -7.83 2.87 21.37
C ALA A 50 -9.03 3.39 22.19
N THR A 51 -8.80 4.04 23.34
CA THR A 51 -9.88 4.69 24.12
C THR A 51 -10.54 5.86 23.38
N LEU A 52 -9.86 6.41 22.37
CA LEU A 52 -10.33 7.55 21.58
C LEU A 52 -11.15 7.14 20.36
N LYS A 53 -11.11 5.86 19.95
CA LYS A 53 -11.85 5.34 18.79
C LYS A 53 -13.36 5.67 18.81
N PRO A 54 -14.08 5.61 19.94
CA PRO A 54 -15.49 5.97 19.96
C PRO A 54 -15.78 7.41 19.52
N LEU A 55 -14.84 8.36 19.70
CA LEU A 55 -15.00 9.73 19.24
C LEU A 55 -14.96 9.82 17.70
N GLN A 56 -14.04 9.09 17.09
CA GLN A 56 -13.94 8.92 15.65
C GLN A 56 -15.20 8.26 15.09
N ASP A 57 -15.61 7.12 15.66
CA ASP A 57 -16.76 6.37 15.17
C ASP A 57 -18.04 7.21 15.23
N ARG A 58 -18.30 7.89 16.35
CA ARG A 58 -19.47 8.79 16.46
C ARG A 58 -19.50 9.88 15.40
N ARG A 59 -18.33 10.40 14.99
CA ARG A 59 -18.24 11.38 13.90
C ARG A 59 -18.45 10.75 12.54
N PHE A 60 -17.90 9.57 12.31
CA PHE A 60 -18.12 8.82 11.08
C PHE A 60 -19.62 8.52 10.90
N GLU A 61 -20.27 7.95 11.92
CA GLU A 61 -21.72 7.67 11.89
C GLU A 61 -22.52 8.93 11.59
N LYS A 62 -22.22 10.04 12.27
CA LYS A 62 -22.96 11.30 12.09
C LYS A 62 -22.77 11.94 10.72
N LEU A 63 -21.60 11.81 10.09
CA LEU A 63 -21.21 12.66 8.95
C LEU A 63 -21.09 11.90 7.62
N LEU A 64 -20.78 10.60 7.66
CA LEU A 64 -20.32 9.84 6.49
C LEU A 64 -20.97 8.47 6.31
N ALA A 65 -21.46 7.80 7.37
CA ALA A 65 -21.96 6.43 7.27
C ALA A 65 -23.04 6.26 6.18
N ASP A 66 -24.05 7.14 6.17
CA ASP A 66 -25.17 7.09 5.22
C ASP A 66 -24.89 7.75 3.86
N LYS A 67 -23.71 8.39 3.69
CA LYS A 67 -23.37 9.04 2.42
C LYS A 67 -22.87 8.02 1.41
N PRO A 68 -23.44 7.92 0.19
CA PRO A 68 -22.87 7.08 -0.86
C PRO A 68 -21.52 7.63 -1.33
N LEU A 69 -20.72 6.79 -1.98
CA LEU A 69 -19.57 7.27 -2.76
C LEU A 69 -20.11 7.93 -4.04
N GLU A 70 -19.56 9.09 -4.40
CA GLU A 70 -19.95 9.81 -5.62
C GLU A 70 -19.41 9.10 -6.87
N HIS A 71 -18.19 8.58 -6.78
CA HIS A 71 -17.52 7.86 -7.84
C HIS A 71 -16.88 6.58 -7.30
N ASP A 72 -16.89 5.53 -8.13
CA ASP A 72 -16.12 4.32 -7.85
C ASP A 72 -14.61 4.61 -7.89
N PRO A 73 -13.77 3.91 -7.11
CA PRO A 73 -12.36 4.23 -7.00
C PRO A 73 -11.55 3.99 -8.28
N VAL A 74 -10.37 4.61 -8.33
CA VAL A 74 -9.29 4.29 -9.27
C VAL A 74 -8.22 3.50 -8.53
N PHE A 75 -7.94 2.28 -8.98
CA PHE A 75 -6.98 1.36 -8.38
C PHE A 75 -5.68 1.31 -9.18
N ILE A 76 -4.58 1.75 -8.58
CA ILE A 76 -3.23 1.53 -9.08
C ILE A 76 -2.73 0.19 -8.55
N LEU A 77 -2.70 -0.80 -9.43
CA LEU A 77 -2.32 -2.18 -9.19
C LEU A 77 -0.88 -2.46 -9.62
N GLY A 78 -0.34 -3.58 -9.15
CA GLY A 78 0.99 -4.08 -9.47
C GLY A 78 1.71 -4.56 -8.22
N HIS A 79 2.70 -5.44 -8.42
CA HIS A 79 3.53 -5.93 -7.33
C HIS A 79 4.26 -4.78 -6.62
N TRP A 80 4.69 -4.98 -5.37
CA TRP A 80 5.62 -4.04 -4.73
C TRP A 80 6.82 -3.80 -5.66
N ARG A 81 7.32 -2.56 -5.65
CA ARG A 81 8.50 -2.16 -6.44
C ARG A 81 8.31 -2.16 -7.96
N SER A 82 7.09 -2.34 -8.47
CA SER A 82 6.73 -2.12 -9.88
C SER A 82 6.72 -0.65 -10.32
N GLY A 83 6.83 0.30 -9.37
CA GLY A 83 6.80 1.74 -9.67
C GLY A 83 5.45 2.41 -9.41
N THR A 84 4.48 1.67 -8.87
CA THR A 84 3.15 2.16 -8.44
C THR A 84 3.21 3.43 -7.58
N THR A 85 4.24 3.59 -6.75
CA THR A 85 4.39 4.81 -5.92
C THR A 85 4.70 6.06 -6.75
N PHE A 86 5.43 5.94 -7.87
CA PHE A 86 5.65 7.09 -8.75
C PHE A 86 4.33 7.51 -9.40
N MET A 87 3.59 6.55 -9.97
CA MET A 87 2.28 6.81 -10.57
C MET A 87 1.28 7.38 -9.55
N HIS A 88 1.21 6.83 -8.33
CA HIS A 88 0.33 7.33 -7.28
C HIS A 88 0.58 8.81 -6.99
N ASN A 89 1.84 9.21 -6.88
CA ASN A 89 2.16 10.62 -6.64
C ASN A 89 1.85 11.52 -7.84
N VAL A 90 1.99 11.03 -9.08
CA VAL A 90 1.60 11.79 -10.28
C VAL A 90 0.09 12.00 -10.31
N PHE A 91 -0.70 10.95 -10.10
CA PHE A 91 -2.17 11.05 -10.08
C PHE A 91 -2.68 11.85 -8.88
N SER A 92 -2.00 11.79 -7.73
CA SER A 92 -2.35 12.57 -6.53
C SER A 92 -2.13 14.09 -6.69
N CYS A 93 -1.54 14.55 -7.79
CA CYS A 93 -1.50 15.98 -8.11
C CYS A 93 -2.87 16.52 -8.54
N ASP A 94 -3.77 15.66 -9.00
CA ASP A 94 -5.16 16.02 -9.28
C ASP A 94 -5.97 16.09 -7.98
N LYS A 95 -6.60 17.24 -7.74
CA LYS A 95 -7.41 17.53 -6.55
C LYS A 95 -8.78 16.84 -6.57
N HIS A 96 -9.20 16.33 -7.73
CA HIS A 96 -10.37 15.44 -7.85
C HIS A 96 -10.17 14.16 -7.03
N PHE A 97 -8.93 13.67 -6.94
CA PHE A 97 -8.61 12.49 -6.17
C PHE A 97 -8.43 12.75 -4.68
N GLY A 98 -9.07 11.92 -3.87
CA GLY A 98 -8.73 11.75 -2.47
C GLY A 98 -8.01 10.43 -2.23
N TYR A 99 -7.11 10.41 -1.26
CA TYR A 99 -6.23 9.27 -0.99
C TYR A 99 -5.94 9.14 0.50
N ASN A 100 -5.34 8.01 0.91
CA ASN A 100 -4.84 7.85 2.26
C ASN A 100 -3.51 8.60 2.42
N THR A 101 -3.43 9.50 3.40
CA THR A 101 -2.16 10.13 3.77
C THR A 101 -1.33 9.24 4.71
N THR A 102 -0.03 9.51 4.80
CA THR A 102 0.86 8.81 5.73
C THR A 102 0.34 8.89 7.17
N TYR A 103 -0.17 10.04 7.62
CA TYR A 103 -0.80 10.18 8.93
C TYR A 103 -1.98 9.23 9.12
N GLN A 104 -2.88 9.17 8.15
CA GLN A 104 -4.05 8.31 8.18
C GLN A 104 -3.67 6.83 8.29
N THR A 105 -2.60 6.41 7.63
CA THR A 105 -2.13 5.02 7.73
C THR A 105 -1.58 4.62 9.09
N VAL A 106 -1.08 5.58 9.87
CA VAL A 106 -0.57 5.31 11.23
C VAL A 106 -1.68 5.44 12.27
N PHE A 107 -2.64 6.34 12.11
CA PHE A 107 -3.69 6.60 13.11
C PHE A 107 -5.11 6.55 12.52
N PRO A 108 -5.58 5.40 12.03
CA PRO A 108 -6.84 5.34 11.31
C PRO A 108 -8.09 5.58 12.16
N HIS A 109 -7.97 5.41 13.47
CA HIS A 109 -9.05 5.68 14.42
C HIS A 109 -9.02 7.12 14.96
N LEU A 110 -8.22 8.02 14.38
CA LEU A 110 -8.05 9.43 14.83
C LEU A 110 -8.13 10.44 13.67
N MET A 111 -8.77 10.09 12.55
CA MET A 111 -8.73 10.94 11.35
C MET A 111 -9.79 12.05 11.30
N MET A 112 -10.85 12.01 12.12
CA MET A 112 -11.95 12.99 12.12
C MET A 112 -11.98 13.80 13.42
N TRP A 113 -10.95 13.68 14.25
CA TRP A 113 -10.76 14.47 15.47
C TRP A 113 -9.29 14.52 15.88
N GLY A 114 -8.85 15.66 16.42
CA GLY A 114 -7.51 15.77 17.02
C GLY A 114 -6.35 15.77 16.02
N GLN A 115 -6.62 15.76 14.71
CA GLN A 115 -5.58 15.67 13.68
C GLN A 115 -4.42 16.67 13.85
N PRO A 116 -4.65 17.98 14.11
CA PRO A 116 -3.52 18.91 14.22
C PRO A 116 -2.53 18.53 15.32
N PHE A 117 -3.04 18.00 16.44
CA PHE A 117 -2.20 17.50 17.52
C PHE A 117 -1.40 16.28 17.09
N PHE A 118 -2.06 15.25 16.56
CA PHE A 118 -1.37 13.99 16.21
C PHE A 118 -0.42 14.15 15.00
N LYS A 119 -0.80 14.94 13.98
CA LYS A 119 0.06 15.26 12.84
C LYS A 119 1.34 15.96 13.30
N LYS A 120 1.23 16.97 14.19
CA LYS A 120 2.39 17.68 14.75
C LYS A 120 3.34 16.76 15.53
N ASN A 121 2.79 15.87 16.37
CA ASN A 121 3.60 14.91 17.12
C ASN A 121 4.28 13.89 16.18
N MET A 122 3.55 13.40 15.18
CA MET A 122 4.09 12.46 14.19
C MET A 122 5.19 13.09 13.34
N SER A 123 5.00 14.32 12.84
CA SER A 123 6.01 15.01 12.03
C SER A 123 7.31 15.25 12.79
N TRP A 124 7.27 15.34 14.11
CA TRP A 124 8.46 15.50 14.95
C TRP A 124 9.23 14.19 15.13
N LEU A 125 8.54 13.05 15.07
CA LEU A 125 9.13 11.72 15.28
C LEU A 125 9.52 11.02 13.98
N MET A 126 8.89 11.37 12.85
CA MET A 126 9.06 10.70 11.57
C MET A 126 10.25 11.27 10.78
N PRO A 127 11.08 10.42 10.12
CA PRO A 127 12.13 10.90 9.24
C PRO A 127 11.55 11.46 7.93
N ASP A 128 12.30 12.37 7.29
CA ASP A 128 11.82 13.11 6.11
C ASP A 128 11.90 12.28 4.80
N LYS A 129 12.57 11.12 4.79
CA LYS A 129 12.77 10.25 3.60
C LYS A 129 12.77 8.76 3.95
N ARG A 130 12.37 7.92 2.99
CA ARG A 130 12.47 6.45 3.09
C ARG A 130 13.90 5.94 2.84
N PRO A 131 14.40 4.94 3.58
CA PRO A 131 15.79 4.46 3.45
C PRO A 131 16.14 3.83 2.09
N THR A 132 15.22 3.11 1.44
CA THR A 132 15.55 2.32 0.24
C THR A 132 15.38 3.06 -1.06
N ASP A 133 14.40 3.95 -1.16
CA ASP A 133 14.14 4.67 -2.40
C ASP A 133 14.18 6.18 -2.24
N ASN A 134 14.65 6.75 -1.13
CA ASN A 134 14.78 8.21 -1.00
C ASN A 134 13.50 9.00 -1.35
N MET A 135 12.34 8.35 -1.41
CA MET A 135 11.08 9.03 -1.63
C MET A 135 10.77 9.83 -0.38
N GLU A 136 10.20 11.00 -0.61
CA GLU A 136 9.80 11.91 0.46
C GLU A 136 8.76 11.23 1.35
N LEU A 137 8.93 11.40 2.65
CA LEU A 137 8.01 10.90 3.66
C LEU A 137 7.54 12.08 4.49
N ALA A 138 6.26 12.43 4.36
CA ALA A 138 5.64 13.50 5.12
C ALA A 138 4.20 13.11 5.47
N VAL A 139 3.68 13.71 6.53
CA VAL A 139 2.41 13.28 7.16
C VAL A 139 1.22 13.37 6.20
N ASP A 140 1.25 14.30 5.25
CA ASP A 140 0.18 14.56 4.28
C ASP A 140 0.44 13.94 2.90
N LEU A 141 1.56 13.24 2.70
CA LEU A 141 1.85 12.58 1.43
C LEU A 141 1.02 11.30 1.23
N PRO A 142 0.65 10.98 -0.02
CA PRO A 142 -0.09 9.76 -0.35
C PRO A 142 0.63 8.48 0.11
N GLN A 143 -0.13 7.53 0.66
CA GLN A 143 0.36 6.28 1.22
C GLN A 143 -0.59 5.11 0.93
N GLU A 144 -0.04 3.90 0.98
CA GLU A 144 -0.78 2.63 0.82
C GLU A 144 -1.79 2.43 1.95
N GLU A 145 -3.06 2.30 1.60
CA GLU A 145 -4.16 2.16 2.54
C GLU A 145 -4.15 0.84 3.31
N GLU A 146 -3.45 -0.20 2.83
CA GLU A 146 -3.31 -1.47 3.55
C GLU A 146 -2.67 -1.29 4.94
N PHE A 147 -1.81 -0.28 5.13
CA PHE A 147 -1.29 0.06 6.46
C PHE A 147 -2.37 0.58 7.41
N ALA A 148 -3.34 1.35 6.90
CA ALA A 148 -4.51 1.75 7.68
C ALA A 148 -5.38 0.52 7.97
N LEU A 149 -5.65 -0.31 6.95
CA LEU A 149 -6.45 -1.53 7.10
C LEU A 149 -5.86 -2.49 8.15
N ALA A 150 -4.54 -2.68 8.19
CA ALA A 150 -3.86 -3.51 9.19
C ALA A 150 -4.03 -3.00 10.63
N ASN A 151 -4.39 -1.73 10.81
CA ASN A 151 -4.72 -1.13 12.10
C ASN A 151 -6.25 -1.09 12.37
N MET A 152 -7.08 -1.41 11.38
CA MET A 152 -8.55 -1.39 11.49
C MET A 152 -9.16 -2.79 11.57
N MET A 153 -8.46 -3.82 11.08
CA MET A 153 -8.90 -5.20 11.12
C MET A 153 -7.72 -6.19 11.07
N PRO A 154 -7.88 -7.44 11.53
CA PRO A 154 -6.80 -8.43 11.54
C PRO A 154 -6.60 -9.16 10.19
N TYR A 155 -7.47 -8.96 9.20
CA TYR A 155 -7.52 -9.75 7.97
C TYR A 155 -6.74 -9.08 6.82
N THR A 156 -5.45 -8.82 7.04
CA THR A 156 -4.61 -8.10 6.06
C THR A 156 -3.33 -8.86 5.76
N TYR A 157 -2.84 -8.71 4.53
CA TYR A 157 -1.55 -9.26 4.17
C TYR A 157 -0.42 -8.56 4.96
N TYR A 158 -0.54 -7.24 5.17
CA TYR A 158 0.46 -6.38 5.80
C TYR A 158 0.78 -6.72 7.27
N ASN A 159 0.06 -7.64 7.91
CA ASN A 159 0.49 -8.18 9.19
C ASN A 159 1.89 -8.81 9.14
N PHE A 160 2.35 -9.26 7.96
CA PHE A 160 3.72 -9.76 7.79
C PHE A 160 4.80 -8.70 8.10
N TRP A 161 4.52 -7.39 7.99
CA TRP A 161 5.52 -6.36 8.33
C TRP A 161 5.90 -6.41 9.81
N PHE A 162 4.98 -6.87 10.66
CA PHE A 162 5.18 -7.01 12.10
C PHE A 162 5.66 -8.41 12.45
N LEU A 163 5.11 -9.41 11.75
CA LEU A 163 5.28 -10.82 12.04
C LEU A 163 5.71 -11.58 10.76
N PRO A 164 6.93 -11.33 10.26
CA PRO A 164 7.39 -11.84 8.97
C PRO A 164 7.47 -13.37 8.87
N LYS A 165 7.58 -14.14 9.98
CA LYS A 165 7.62 -15.61 9.91
C LYS A 165 6.30 -16.19 9.39
N TYR A 166 5.21 -15.44 9.51
CA TYR A 166 3.87 -15.87 9.09
C TYR A 166 3.46 -15.29 7.73
N MET A 167 4.41 -14.77 6.94
CA MET A 167 4.11 -14.11 5.65
C MET A 167 3.32 -14.98 4.68
N GLN A 168 3.63 -16.28 4.56
CA GLN A 168 2.87 -17.19 3.70
C GLN A 168 1.45 -17.39 4.20
N GLU A 169 1.25 -17.56 5.51
CA GLU A 169 -0.09 -17.68 6.10
C GLU A 169 -0.95 -16.46 5.76
N TYR A 170 -0.38 -15.25 5.89
CA TYR A 170 -1.09 -14.02 5.52
C TYR A 170 -1.31 -13.90 4.01
N ALA A 171 -0.39 -14.42 3.19
CA ALA A 171 -0.57 -14.45 1.73
C ALA A 171 -1.77 -15.33 1.36
N ASP A 172 -1.79 -16.56 1.87
CA ASP A 172 -2.83 -17.54 1.55
C ASP A 172 -4.21 -17.06 1.98
N LYS A 173 -4.33 -16.52 3.19
CA LYS A 173 -5.63 -16.10 3.73
C LYS A 173 -6.10 -14.74 3.19
N TYR A 174 -5.21 -13.75 3.11
CA TYR A 174 -5.63 -12.35 3.00
C TYR A 174 -5.06 -11.60 1.79
N LEU A 175 -4.10 -12.17 1.04
CA LEU A 175 -3.60 -11.52 -0.18
C LEU A 175 -4.49 -11.82 -1.39
N LEU A 176 -4.94 -13.07 -1.54
CA LEU A 176 -5.67 -13.54 -2.73
C LEU A 176 -7.19 -13.68 -2.52
N PHE A 177 -7.66 -13.75 -1.28
CA PHE A 177 -9.06 -14.01 -0.93
C PHE A 177 -9.63 -15.33 -1.48
N ASP A 178 -8.77 -16.33 -1.73
CA ASP A 178 -9.22 -17.65 -2.18
C ASP A 178 -9.91 -18.42 -1.04
N ASP A 179 -9.36 -18.35 0.18
CA ASP A 179 -9.86 -19.05 1.37
C ASP A 179 -10.45 -18.11 2.43
N ILE A 180 -10.77 -16.86 2.07
CA ILE A 180 -11.37 -15.90 3.02
C ILE A 180 -12.80 -16.34 3.39
N THR A 181 -13.14 -16.29 4.69
CA THR A 181 -14.51 -16.61 5.11
C THR A 181 -15.49 -15.47 4.77
N PRO A 182 -16.80 -15.75 4.61
CA PRO A 182 -17.79 -14.70 4.36
C PRO A 182 -17.80 -13.60 5.43
N GLU A 183 -17.57 -13.95 6.69
CA GLU A 183 -17.52 -13.00 7.80
C GLU A 183 -16.29 -12.09 7.73
N GLU A 184 -15.13 -12.64 7.39
CA GLU A 184 -13.88 -11.88 7.21
C GLU A 184 -13.97 -10.96 6.00
N LEU A 185 -14.53 -11.46 4.90
CA LEU A 185 -14.75 -10.68 3.68
C LEU A 185 -15.69 -9.50 3.94
N LYS A 186 -16.80 -9.72 4.66
CA LYS A 186 -17.71 -8.64 5.05
C LYS A 186 -17.01 -7.57 5.89
N VAL A 187 -16.15 -7.97 6.83
CA VAL A 187 -15.35 -7.02 7.63
C VAL A 187 -14.41 -6.22 6.72
N PHE A 188 -13.77 -6.85 5.74
CA PHE A 188 -12.95 -6.15 4.74
C PHE A 188 -13.77 -5.13 3.95
N GLU A 189 -14.90 -5.53 3.37
CA GLU A 189 -15.76 -4.67 2.55
C GLU A 189 -16.23 -3.43 3.32
N GLU A 190 -16.74 -3.62 4.54
CA GLU A 190 -17.22 -2.55 5.43
C GLU A 190 -16.06 -1.63 5.87
N THR A 191 -14.93 -2.20 6.26
CA THR A 191 -13.76 -1.45 6.74
C THR A 191 -13.14 -0.64 5.61
N PHE A 192 -13.01 -1.21 4.42
CA PHE A 192 -12.44 -0.54 3.27
C PHE A 192 -13.34 0.60 2.79
N THR A 193 -14.65 0.38 2.69
CA THR A 193 -15.62 1.43 2.37
C THR A 193 -15.58 2.58 3.37
N LYS A 194 -15.51 2.26 4.67
CA LYS A 194 -15.34 3.27 5.73
C LYS A 194 -14.06 4.08 5.55
N LEU A 195 -12.95 3.41 5.25
CA LEU A 195 -11.66 4.06 5.03
C LEU A 195 -11.70 5.02 3.84
N ILE A 196 -12.28 4.60 2.71
CA ILE A 196 -12.46 5.42 1.52
C ILE A 196 -13.20 6.71 1.86
N LYS A 197 -14.37 6.61 2.50
CA LYS A 197 -15.19 7.77 2.89
C LYS A 197 -14.41 8.75 3.78
N ILE A 198 -13.66 8.23 4.74
CA ILE A 198 -12.85 9.06 5.65
C ILE A 198 -11.70 9.72 4.89
N SER A 199 -11.06 9.02 3.95
CA SER A 199 -9.99 9.58 3.12
C SER A 199 -10.47 10.71 2.22
N LEU A 200 -11.60 10.54 1.53
CA LEU A 200 -12.23 11.59 0.73
C LEU A 200 -12.58 12.81 1.59
N TRP A 201 -13.16 12.59 2.78
CA TRP A 201 -13.47 13.68 3.71
C TRP A 201 -12.23 14.47 4.17
N ASN A 202 -11.09 13.79 4.34
CA ASN A 202 -9.83 14.40 4.81
C ASN A 202 -9.04 15.14 3.73
N THR A 203 -9.09 14.63 2.51
CA THR A 203 -8.31 15.16 1.39
C THR A 203 -9.15 16.05 0.46
N HIS A 204 -10.47 16.09 0.70
CA HIS A 204 -11.44 16.89 -0.05
C HIS A 204 -11.60 16.49 -1.52
N GLY A 205 -11.14 15.29 -1.90
CA GLY A 205 -11.42 14.71 -3.21
C GLY A 205 -12.82 14.09 -3.30
N THR A 206 -13.29 13.86 -4.51
CA THR A 206 -14.61 13.29 -4.84
C THR A 206 -14.49 11.84 -5.35
N GLN A 207 -13.32 11.43 -5.83
CA GLN A 207 -13.03 10.05 -6.25
C GLN A 207 -11.81 9.50 -5.51
N PHE A 208 -11.87 8.24 -5.08
CA PHE A 208 -10.77 7.66 -4.30
C PHE A 208 -9.69 7.11 -5.21
N LEU A 209 -8.44 7.53 -4.99
CA LEU A 209 -7.26 7.00 -5.64
C LEU A 209 -6.58 6.02 -4.69
N SER A 210 -6.67 4.74 -5.05
CA SER A 210 -6.05 3.63 -4.35
C SER A 210 -4.68 3.33 -4.95
N LYS A 211 -3.69 3.09 -4.09
CA LYS A 211 -2.46 2.39 -4.47
C LYS A 211 -2.10 1.42 -3.38
N ASN A 212 -2.38 0.15 -3.63
CA ASN A 212 -2.22 -0.92 -2.66
C ASN A 212 -1.86 -2.22 -3.39
N PRO A 213 -0.59 -2.67 -3.37
CA PRO A 213 -0.17 -3.88 -4.07
C PRO A 213 -1.03 -5.13 -3.76
N PRO A 214 -1.47 -5.39 -2.51
CA PRO A 214 -2.46 -6.41 -2.20
C PRO A 214 -3.75 -6.38 -3.01
N HIS A 215 -4.24 -5.22 -3.44
CA HIS A 215 -5.44 -5.14 -4.30
C HIS A 215 -5.24 -5.81 -5.67
N THR A 216 -4.00 -6.03 -6.10
CA THR A 216 -3.67 -6.82 -7.29
C THR A 216 -4.18 -8.27 -7.18
N GLY A 217 -4.21 -8.83 -5.96
CA GLY A 217 -4.73 -10.18 -5.70
C GLY A 217 -6.23 -10.22 -5.39
N ARG A 218 -6.90 -9.06 -5.37
CA ARG A 218 -8.30 -8.92 -4.93
C ARG A 218 -9.21 -8.34 -6.02
N VAL A 219 -8.75 -8.32 -7.27
CA VAL A 219 -9.43 -7.66 -8.41
C VAL A 219 -10.89 -8.09 -8.53
N LYS A 220 -11.17 -9.40 -8.49
CA LYS A 220 -12.54 -9.93 -8.60
C LYS A 220 -13.48 -9.33 -7.54
N GLU A 221 -13.01 -9.23 -6.30
CA GLU A 221 -13.80 -8.66 -5.22
C GLU A 221 -13.94 -7.14 -5.34
N LEU A 222 -12.89 -6.44 -5.75
CA LEU A 222 -12.95 -4.99 -5.97
C LEU A 222 -13.94 -4.61 -7.08
N VAL A 223 -14.03 -5.40 -8.15
CA VAL A 223 -15.05 -5.22 -9.19
C VAL A 223 -16.46 -5.47 -8.63
N LYS A 224 -16.64 -6.47 -7.76
CA LYS A 224 -17.92 -6.73 -7.10
C LYS A 224 -18.34 -5.56 -6.19
N MET A 225 -17.40 -4.99 -5.44
CA MET A 225 -17.64 -3.83 -4.58
C MET A 225 -17.89 -2.54 -5.37
N PHE A 226 -17.16 -2.34 -6.46
CA PHE A 226 -17.13 -1.10 -7.24
C PHE A 226 -17.18 -1.41 -8.75
N PRO A 227 -18.38 -1.69 -9.31
CA PRO A 227 -18.52 -2.19 -10.68
C PRO A 227 -17.98 -1.26 -11.78
N ASN A 228 -17.91 0.04 -11.52
CA ASN A 228 -17.40 1.06 -12.45
C ASN A 228 -15.98 1.54 -12.08
N ALA A 229 -15.31 0.86 -11.15
CA ALA A 229 -13.94 1.18 -10.78
C ALA A 229 -13.00 1.11 -11.99
N LYS A 230 -11.95 1.94 -11.94
CA LYS A 230 -10.92 2.00 -12.96
C LYS A 230 -9.64 1.38 -12.43
N PHE A 231 -8.90 0.69 -13.28
CA PHE A 231 -7.73 -0.07 -12.89
C PHE A 231 -6.54 0.31 -13.78
N ILE A 232 -5.41 0.57 -13.13
CA ILE A 232 -4.13 0.80 -13.80
C ILE A 232 -3.14 -0.21 -13.26
N TYR A 233 -2.76 -1.20 -14.06
CA TYR A 233 -1.82 -2.25 -13.66
C TYR A 233 -0.41 -1.93 -14.14
N LEU A 234 0.55 -1.85 -13.21
CA LEU A 234 1.96 -1.68 -13.56
C LEU A 234 2.71 -3.01 -13.58
N MET A 235 3.36 -3.27 -14.71
CA MET A 235 4.39 -4.28 -14.87
C MET A 235 5.77 -3.62 -14.92
N ARG A 236 6.78 -4.36 -14.47
CA ARG A 236 8.17 -3.90 -14.43
C ARG A 236 9.12 -5.08 -14.57
N ASN A 237 10.32 -4.85 -15.08
CA ASN A 237 11.38 -5.85 -15.21
C ASN A 237 11.48 -6.73 -13.94
N PRO A 238 11.15 -8.04 -14.04
CA PRO A 238 11.12 -8.94 -12.89
C PRO A 238 12.46 -9.04 -12.15
N TYR A 239 13.60 -8.98 -12.84
CA TYR A 239 14.93 -8.94 -12.21
C TYR A 239 15.11 -7.71 -11.32
N THR A 240 14.65 -6.54 -11.78
CA THR A 240 14.64 -5.32 -10.95
C THR A 240 13.68 -5.45 -9.76
N VAL A 241 12.50 -6.03 -9.98
CA VAL A 241 11.49 -6.20 -8.93
C VAL A 241 12.00 -7.10 -7.82
N PHE A 242 12.64 -8.22 -8.14
CA PHE A 242 13.23 -9.13 -7.15
C PHE A 242 14.25 -8.41 -6.27
N GLU A 243 15.25 -7.78 -6.89
CA GLU A 243 16.31 -7.08 -6.16
C GLU A 243 15.79 -5.93 -5.31
N SER A 244 14.88 -5.14 -5.88
CA SER A 244 14.31 -4.01 -5.16
C SER A 244 13.43 -4.48 -4.00
N THR A 245 12.74 -5.61 -4.14
CA THR A 245 11.92 -6.19 -3.07
C THR A 245 12.84 -6.73 -1.98
N ARG A 246 13.88 -7.51 -2.33
CA ARG A 246 14.88 -7.99 -1.37
C ARG A 246 15.54 -6.84 -0.59
N SER A 247 15.94 -5.78 -1.28
CA SER A 247 16.48 -4.57 -0.66
C SER A 247 15.46 -3.86 0.24
N PHE A 248 14.19 -3.81 -0.17
CA PHE A 248 13.10 -3.23 0.62
C PHE A 248 12.91 -3.97 1.94
N PHE A 249 12.86 -5.30 1.92
CA PHE A 249 12.74 -6.12 3.11
C PHE A 249 13.92 -6.00 4.06
N THR A 250 15.14 -6.06 3.50
CA THR A 250 16.37 -6.03 4.31
C THR A 250 16.66 -4.65 4.90
N ASN A 251 16.22 -3.55 4.29
CA ASN A 251 16.61 -2.21 4.72
C ASN A 251 15.46 -1.31 5.21
N THR A 252 14.22 -1.48 4.74
CA THR A 252 13.10 -0.59 5.11
C THR A 252 12.17 -1.18 6.15
N ILE A 253 11.94 -2.49 6.16
CA ILE A 253 10.95 -3.10 7.07
C ILE A 253 11.48 -3.23 8.50
N GLN A 254 12.80 -3.23 8.65
CA GLN A 254 13.51 -3.50 9.89
C GLN A 254 12.97 -2.75 11.12
N PRO A 255 12.50 -1.49 11.05
CA PRO A 255 11.93 -0.81 12.20
C PRO A 255 10.55 -1.32 12.61
N LEU A 256 9.80 -1.91 11.68
CA LEU A 256 8.42 -2.34 11.88
C LEU A 256 8.33 -3.76 12.45
N LYS A 257 9.29 -4.64 12.20
CA LYS A 257 9.21 -6.04 12.65
C LYS A 257 9.22 -6.20 14.18
N LEU A 258 8.58 -7.27 14.65
CA LEU A 258 8.56 -7.76 16.03
C LEU A 258 9.22 -9.16 16.17
N GLU A 259 9.69 -9.71 15.06
CA GLU A 259 10.46 -10.94 14.98
C GLU A 259 11.38 -10.89 13.76
N ASP A 260 12.41 -11.72 13.77
CA ASP A 260 13.36 -11.92 12.69
C ASP A 260 12.91 -13.02 11.72
N ILE A 261 13.38 -12.93 10.49
CA ILE A 261 13.19 -13.93 9.44
C ILE A 261 14.55 -14.23 8.83
N SER A 262 14.82 -15.50 8.50
CA SER A 262 16.06 -15.86 7.80
C SER A 262 16.06 -15.31 6.38
N ASN A 263 17.25 -15.10 5.82
CA ASN A 263 17.37 -14.62 4.45
C ASN A 263 16.80 -15.63 3.43
N GLU A 264 16.96 -16.92 3.71
CA GLU A 264 16.45 -18.03 2.91
C GLU A 264 14.91 -17.98 2.87
N GLN A 265 14.27 -17.91 4.04
CA GLN A 265 12.81 -17.84 4.12
C GLN A 265 12.28 -16.55 3.48
N LEU A 266 13.00 -15.44 3.61
CA LEU A 266 12.65 -14.18 2.97
C LEU A 266 12.68 -14.31 1.44
N VAL A 267 13.73 -14.91 0.87
CA VAL A 267 13.86 -15.10 -0.58
C VAL A 267 12.74 -16.02 -1.09
N GLU A 268 12.49 -17.15 -0.43
CA GLU A 268 11.37 -18.04 -0.76
C GLU A 268 10.03 -17.29 -0.73
N ASN A 269 9.83 -16.45 0.28
CA ASN A 269 8.61 -15.67 0.41
C ASN A 269 8.43 -14.66 -0.72
N ILE A 270 9.48 -13.94 -1.10
CA ILE A 270 9.45 -12.99 -2.21
C ILE A 270 9.07 -13.70 -3.51
N LEU A 271 9.71 -14.84 -3.80
CA LEU A 271 9.47 -15.62 -5.02
C LEU A 271 8.02 -16.12 -5.09
N SER A 272 7.54 -16.74 -3.99
CA SER A 272 6.19 -17.28 -3.88
C SER A 272 5.12 -16.19 -4.00
N VAL A 273 5.25 -15.09 -3.26
CA VAL A 273 4.26 -14.01 -3.22
C VAL A 273 4.12 -13.31 -4.57
N TYR A 274 5.22 -13.09 -5.28
CA TYR A 274 5.17 -12.52 -6.63
C TYR A 274 4.39 -13.41 -7.60
N ALA A 275 4.68 -14.72 -7.60
CA ALA A 275 3.97 -15.68 -8.47
C ALA A 275 2.49 -15.77 -8.14
N LYS A 276 2.14 -15.83 -6.84
CA LYS A 276 0.75 -15.81 -6.36
C LYS A 276 -0.01 -14.59 -6.89
N LEU A 277 0.54 -13.38 -6.72
CA LEU A 277 -0.10 -12.15 -7.20
C LEU A 277 -0.20 -12.10 -8.72
N TYR A 278 0.85 -12.51 -9.43
CA TYR A 278 0.86 -12.53 -10.89
C TYR A 278 -0.27 -13.41 -11.43
N HIS A 279 -0.31 -14.68 -11.00
CA HIS A 279 -1.30 -15.62 -11.50
C HIS A 279 -2.72 -15.22 -11.11
N LYS A 280 -2.90 -14.67 -9.90
CA LYS A 280 -4.21 -14.19 -9.45
C LYS A 280 -4.70 -13.02 -10.28
N TYR A 281 -3.83 -12.04 -10.54
CA TYR A 281 -4.18 -10.90 -11.38
C TYR A 281 -4.51 -11.32 -12.81
N GLU A 282 -3.68 -12.16 -13.43
CA GLU A 282 -3.93 -12.65 -14.79
C GLU A 282 -5.24 -13.44 -14.89
N ALA A 283 -5.59 -14.21 -13.86
CA ALA A 283 -6.86 -14.91 -13.79
C ALA A 283 -8.06 -13.98 -13.55
N ASP A 284 -7.91 -12.95 -12.71
CA ASP A 284 -9.02 -12.09 -12.31
C ASP A 284 -9.24 -10.89 -13.24
N LYS A 285 -8.25 -10.45 -14.03
CA LYS A 285 -8.38 -9.25 -14.86
C LYS A 285 -9.50 -9.36 -15.90
N GLN A 286 -9.89 -10.57 -16.27
CA GLN A 286 -11.06 -10.83 -17.13
C GLN A 286 -12.39 -10.36 -16.53
N PHE A 287 -12.48 -10.17 -15.20
CA PHE A 287 -13.67 -9.65 -14.54
C PHE A 287 -13.77 -8.12 -14.64
N ILE A 288 -12.68 -7.43 -14.97
CA ILE A 288 -12.69 -5.97 -15.13
C ILE A 288 -13.47 -5.63 -16.42
N PRO A 289 -14.48 -4.75 -16.36
CA PRO A 289 -15.23 -4.37 -17.56
C PRO A 289 -14.34 -3.78 -18.66
N GLU A 290 -14.72 -4.01 -19.91
CA GLU A 290 -14.04 -3.42 -21.06
C GLU A 290 -13.98 -1.89 -20.92
N GLY A 291 -12.81 -1.29 -21.20
CA GLY A 291 -12.57 0.14 -21.02
C GLY A 291 -12.22 0.58 -19.60
N ASN A 292 -12.24 -0.31 -18.60
CA ASN A 292 -11.90 0.02 -17.21
C ASN A 292 -10.47 -0.40 -16.79
N LEU A 293 -9.67 -0.96 -17.69
CA LEU A 293 -8.30 -1.39 -17.42
C LEU A 293 -7.30 -0.75 -18.38
N VAL A 294 -6.19 -0.24 -17.83
CA VAL A 294 -4.97 0.06 -18.59
C VAL A 294 -3.79 -0.67 -17.96
N GLU A 295 -3.06 -1.44 -18.77
CA GLU A 295 -1.82 -2.10 -18.35
C GLU A 295 -0.62 -1.28 -18.85
N VAL A 296 0.35 -1.02 -17.98
CA VAL A 296 1.43 -0.06 -18.21
C VAL A 296 2.78 -0.68 -17.85
N ARG A 297 3.70 -0.66 -18.81
CA ARG A 297 5.10 -0.97 -18.55
C ARG A 297 5.78 0.21 -17.88
N PHE A 298 6.30 0.00 -16.67
CA PHE A 298 6.87 1.07 -15.86
C PHE A 298 8.05 1.78 -16.52
N GLU A 299 8.89 1.06 -17.27
CA GLU A 299 10.02 1.66 -17.98
C GLU A 299 9.59 2.65 -19.08
N ASP A 300 8.40 2.48 -19.65
CA ASP A 300 7.85 3.41 -20.64
C ASP A 300 7.19 4.60 -19.93
N TYR A 301 6.39 4.32 -18.88
CA TYR A 301 5.77 5.35 -18.05
C TYR A 301 6.80 6.28 -17.41
N GLU A 302 7.94 5.75 -16.99
CA GLU A 302 9.01 6.57 -16.47
C GLU A 302 9.53 7.59 -17.50
N LYS A 303 9.75 7.16 -18.75
CA LYS A 303 10.35 8.01 -19.78
C LYS A 303 9.40 9.14 -20.18
N ASN A 304 8.10 8.83 -20.27
CA ASN A 304 7.08 9.71 -20.84
C ASN A 304 5.90 9.91 -19.87
N ALA A 305 6.18 10.11 -18.57
CA ALA A 305 5.16 10.07 -17.53
C ALA A 305 4.00 11.03 -17.74
N PHE A 306 4.26 12.24 -18.23
CA PHE A 306 3.22 13.24 -18.47
C PHE A 306 2.25 12.79 -19.59
N ASP A 307 2.79 12.48 -20.76
CA ASP A 307 1.98 12.08 -21.93
C ASP A 307 1.21 10.77 -21.65
N MET A 308 1.87 9.79 -21.01
CA MET A 308 1.20 8.54 -20.65
C MET A 308 0.14 8.74 -19.57
N THR A 309 0.31 9.70 -18.65
CA THR A 309 -0.76 10.06 -17.70
C THR A 309 -1.97 10.59 -18.47
N GLN A 310 -1.76 11.51 -19.43
CA GLN A 310 -2.84 12.03 -20.26
C GLN A 310 -3.57 10.91 -21.02
N GLU A 311 -2.84 9.99 -21.63
CA GLU A 311 -3.44 8.83 -22.32
C GLU A 311 -4.25 7.93 -21.37
N ILE A 312 -3.77 7.70 -20.15
CA ILE A 312 -4.50 6.89 -19.15
C ILE A 312 -5.82 7.58 -18.78
N TYR A 313 -5.82 8.90 -18.55
CA TYR A 313 -7.06 9.66 -18.29
C TYR A 313 -8.06 9.50 -19.44
N GLN A 314 -7.59 9.63 -20.69
CA GLN A 314 -8.43 9.47 -21.87
C GLN A 314 -8.99 8.05 -21.99
N LYS A 315 -8.14 7.02 -21.89
CA LYS A 315 -8.52 5.60 -22.03
C LYS A 315 -9.52 5.17 -20.95
N LEU A 316 -9.32 5.61 -19.71
CA LEU A 316 -10.20 5.28 -18.59
C LEU A 316 -11.41 6.22 -18.45
N SER A 317 -11.49 7.26 -19.30
CA SER A 317 -12.49 8.33 -19.22
C SER A 317 -12.53 8.99 -17.84
N LEU A 318 -11.35 9.30 -17.29
CA LEU A 318 -11.22 10.01 -16.01
C LEU A 318 -11.42 11.51 -16.22
N PRO A 319 -12.22 12.20 -15.38
CA PRO A 319 -12.33 13.65 -15.40
C PRO A 319 -11.08 14.31 -14.78
N GLY A 320 -10.99 15.64 -14.82
CA GLY A 320 -10.03 16.42 -14.02
C GLY A 320 -8.65 16.63 -14.64
N PHE A 321 -8.33 16.02 -15.79
CA PHE A 321 -7.00 16.15 -16.38
C PHE A 321 -6.63 17.59 -16.73
N ASP A 322 -7.55 18.36 -17.31
CA ASP A 322 -7.26 19.73 -17.75
C ASP A 322 -6.96 20.65 -16.55
N GLU A 323 -7.68 20.50 -15.45
CA GLU A 323 -7.45 21.21 -14.19
C GLU A 323 -6.15 20.78 -13.51
N ALA A 324 -5.82 19.49 -13.56
CA ALA A 324 -4.63 18.93 -12.92
C ALA A 324 -3.35 19.06 -13.76
N LYS A 325 -3.48 19.37 -15.05
CA LYS A 325 -2.39 19.35 -16.05
C LYS A 325 -1.14 20.07 -15.58
N ALA A 326 -1.29 21.30 -15.07
CA ALA A 326 -0.16 22.12 -14.64
C ALA A 326 0.56 21.54 -13.41
N ASP A 327 -0.19 21.03 -12.43
CA ASP A 327 0.36 20.43 -11.21
C ASP A 327 1.05 19.09 -11.51
N ILE A 328 0.46 18.28 -12.38
CA ILE A 328 1.05 17.02 -12.91
C ILE A 328 2.35 17.33 -13.65
N GLU A 329 2.34 18.28 -14.59
CA GLU A 329 3.52 18.67 -15.37
C GLU A 329 4.66 19.16 -14.46
N ALA A 330 4.34 20.04 -13.49
CA ALA A 330 5.30 20.55 -12.53
C ALA A 330 5.93 19.43 -11.70
N TYR A 331 5.12 18.47 -11.22
CA TYR A 331 5.62 17.33 -10.45
C TYR A 331 6.53 16.43 -11.28
N VAL A 332 6.11 16.05 -12.49
CA VAL A 332 6.91 15.21 -13.40
C VAL A 332 8.23 15.88 -13.74
N ASN A 333 8.21 17.18 -14.06
CA ASN A 333 9.43 17.94 -14.37
C ASN A 333 10.40 18.00 -13.18
N LYS A 334 9.90 18.14 -11.94
CA LYS A 334 10.72 18.08 -10.72
C LYS A 334 11.39 16.72 -10.53
N LYS A 335 10.82 15.64 -11.07
CA LYS A 335 11.31 14.26 -10.89
C LYS A 335 12.25 13.77 -12.00
N LYS A 336 12.40 14.49 -13.11
CA LYS A 336 13.32 14.13 -14.23
C LYS A 336 14.78 13.89 -13.82
N GLY A 337 15.22 14.43 -12.67
CA GLY A 337 16.57 14.24 -12.11
C GLY A 337 16.70 13.24 -10.96
N TYR A 338 15.65 12.49 -10.63
CA TYR A 338 15.66 11.59 -9.48
C TYR A 338 16.58 10.37 -9.72
N LYS A 339 17.60 10.22 -8.86
CA LYS A 339 18.59 9.14 -8.98
C LYS A 339 18.07 7.84 -8.40
N LYS A 340 17.88 6.84 -9.26
CA LYS A 340 17.49 5.49 -8.86
C LYS A 340 18.66 4.67 -8.33
N ASN A 341 18.31 3.68 -7.52
CA ASN A 341 19.20 2.55 -7.27
C ASN A 341 19.41 1.80 -8.58
N LYS A 342 20.68 1.63 -8.96
CA LYS A 342 21.08 0.70 -10.00
C LYS A 342 21.34 -0.64 -9.33
N TYR A 343 20.55 -1.65 -9.67
CA TYR A 343 20.76 -3.01 -9.19
C TYR A 343 21.66 -3.74 -10.19
N GLN A 344 22.65 -4.45 -9.68
CA GLN A 344 23.39 -5.43 -10.46
C GLN A 344 22.67 -6.77 -10.34
N TYR A 345 22.36 -7.40 -11.46
CA TYR A 345 21.76 -8.73 -11.46
C TYR A 345 22.88 -9.76 -11.39
N LYS A 346 23.19 -10.21 -10.17
CA LYS A 346 24.14 -11.30 -9.95
C LYS A 346 23.60 -12.59 -10.58
N THR A 347 24.47 -13.54 -10.92
CA THR A 347 24.08 -14.84 -11.52
C THR A 347 22.98 -15.53 -10.71
N GLU A 348 23.10 -15.57 -9.39
CA GLU A 348 22.08 -16.13 -8.48
C GLU A 348 20.69 -15.48 -8.69
N THR A 349 20.65 -14.15 -8.84
CA THR A 349 19.41 -13.40 -9.08
C THR A 349 18.79 -13.78 -10.42
N VAL A 350 19.63 -13.91 -11.45
CA VAL A 350 19.19 -14.30 -12.79
C VAL A 350 18.57 -15.69 -12.73
N GLU A 351 19.27 -16.66 -12.15
CA GLU A 351 18.82 -18.04 -11.99
C GLU A 351 17.51 -18.13 -11.18
N LEU A 352 17.40 -17.41 -10.07
CA LEU A 352 16.18 -17.39 -9.24
C LEU A 352 14.98 -16.83 -10.02
N VAL A 353 15.17 -15.72 -10.73
CA VAL A 353 14.08 -15.06 -11.46
C VAL A 353 13.66 -15.88 -12.68
N GLU A 354 14.61 -16.39 -13.46
CA GLU A 354 14.30 -17.23 -14.63
C GLU A 354 13.62 -18.54 -14.24
N LYS A 355 14.07 -19.17 -13.15
CA LYS A 355 13.49 -20.42 -12.66
C LYS A 355 12.06 -20.22 -12.14
N ASN A 356 11.80 -19.14 -11.41
CA ASN A 356 10.55 -18.99 -10.67
C ASN A 356 9.53 -18.07 -11.36
N TRP A 357 9.97 -17.11 -12.18
CA TRP A 357 9.15 -16.05 -12.77
C TRP A 357 9.24 -15.98 -14.30
N SER A 358 9.63 -17.08 -14.96
CA SER A 358 9.66 -17.17 -16.43
C SER A 358 8.36 -16.75 -17.09
N PHE A 359 7.21 -17.10 -16.49
CA PHE A 359 5.89 -16.68 -16.96
C PHE A 359 5.78 -15.17 -17.21
N ALA A 360 6.34 -14.34 -16.33
CA ALA A 360 6.26 -12.89 -16.43
C ALA A 360 7.31 -12.34 -17.41
N LEU A 361 8.48 -12.98 -17.46
CA LEU A 361 9.52 -12.65 -18.44
C LEU A 361 9.01 -12.87 -19.86
N ASP A 362 8.43 -14.05 -20.12
CA ASP A 362 7.93 -14.45 -21.42
C ASP A 362 6.73 -13.59 -21.85
N GLN A 363 5.74 -13.41 -20.97
CA GLN A 363 4.54 -12.64 -21.28
C GLN A 363 4.84 -11.16 -21.56
N TRP A 364 5.77 -10.55 -20.81
CA TRP A 364 6.07 -9.12 -20.94
C TRP A 364 7.31 -8.83 -21.81
N GLY A 365 7.95 -9.87 -22.35
CA GLY A 365 9.10 -9.75 -23.25
C GLY A 365 10.37 -9.20 -22.60
N TYR A 366 10.61 -9.50 -21.31
CA TYR A 366 11.84 -9.12 -20.63
C TYR A 366 12.93 -10.19 -20.82
N LYS A 367 14.13 -9.75 -21.21
CA LYS A 367 15.35 -10.55 -21.29
C LYS A 367 16.55 -9.71 -20.85
N LEU A 368 17.61 -10.36 -20.35
CA LEU A 368 18.88 -9.72 -20.04
C LEU A 368 19.85 -9.69 -21.21
#